data_AF-A0A382J1V2-F1
#
_entry.id   AF-A0A382J1V2-F1
#
_cell.length_a   1.000
_cell.length_b   1.000
_cell.length_c   1.000
_cell.angle_alpha   90.00
_cell.angle_beta   90.00
_cell.angle_gamma   90.00
#
_symmetry.space_group_name_H-M   'P 1'
#
loop_
_entity.id
_entity.type
_entity.pdbx_description
1 polymer ?
#
loop_
_entity_poly.entity_id
_entity_poly.type
_entity_poly.pdbx_seq_one_letter_code
_entity_poly.pdbx_strand_id
1 'polypeptide(L)'
;MTTYANKLIDIRISAVVVSLLISLITILFPDTPNDDAYVYIKTAEIFLAEGALAAFQNYAWASYSILIAFFSQLGFSLFTAAFVINALFYALLVHSFLSIVKLIDDSRQVMLLAALCILLYPQLNEYRYLVIRDVGFWALSLFSLWQLLLYNMNRA
;
A
#
# COMPACT_ATOMS: atom_id res chain seq x y z
N MET A 1 20.23 -39.45 -2.21
CA MET A 1 18.90 -39.54 -2.86
C MET A 1 18.05 -38.40 -2.31
N THR A 2 18.02 -37.30 -3.07
CA THR A 2 17.09 -36.15 -3.02
C THR A 2 16.26 -35.90 -1.76
N THR A 3 16.79 -35.13 -0.81
CA THR A 3 15.95 -34.33 0.08
C THR A 3 15.55 -33.08 -0.69
N TYR A 4 14.40 -33.13 -1.36
CA TYR A 4 13.73 -31.91 -1.84
C TYR A 4 13.42 -31.07 -0.60
N ALA A 5 14.30 -30.11 -0.30
CA ALA A 5 14.03 -29.09 0.68
C ALA A 5 12.75 -28.38 0.23
N ASN A 6 11.63 -28.68 0.90
CA ASN A 6 10.38 -27.96 0.74
C ASN A 6 10.71 -26.49 0.98
N LYS A 7 10.82 -25.72 -0.10
CA LYS A 7 10.98 -24.27 -0.03
C LYS A 7 9.63 -23.75 0.44
N LEU A 8 9.43 -23.73 1.75
CA LEU A 8 8.23 -23.19 2.37
C LEU A 8 8.08 -21.76 1.84
N ILE A 9 6.96 -21.48 1.19
CA ILE A 9 6.68 -20.15 0.64
C ILE A 9 6.67 -19.16 1.81
N ASP A 10 7.38 -18.04 1.69
CA ASP A 10 7.36 -17.00 2.69
C ASP A 10 5.93 -16.46 2.84
N ILE A 11 5.39 -16.56 4.05
CA ILE A 11 4.02 -16.11 4.37
C ILE A 11 3.85 -14.63 4.02
N ARG A 12 4.90 -13.82 4.13
CA ARG A 12 4.86 -12.40 3.77
C ARG A 12 4.54 -12.19 2.30
N ILE A 13 5.16 -12.98 1.42
CA ILE A 13 4.92 -12.90 -0.03
C ILE A 13 3.49 -13.32 -0.34
N SER A 14 3.04 -14.42 0.26
CA SER A 14 1.66 -14.91 0.09
C SER A 14 0.65 -13.86 0.54
N ALA A 15 0.87 -13.23 1.70
CA ALA A 15 -0.01 -12.18 2.23
C ALA A 15 -0.01 -10.91 1.37
N VAL A 16 1.14 -10.52 0.81
CA VAL A 16 1.22 -9.41 -0.16
C VAL A 16 0.38 -9.70 -1.40
N VAL A 17 0.49 -10.91 -1.97
CA VAL A 17 -0.31 -11.32 -3.13
C VAL A 17 -1.80 -11.28 -2.80
N VAL A 18 -2.20 -11.83 -1.65
CA VAL A 18 -3.61 -11.77 -1.21
C VAL A 18 -4.08 -10.32 -1.03
N SER A 19 -3.28 -9.45 -0.42
CA SER A 19 -3.61 -8.02 -0.26
C SER A 19 -3.80 -7.32 -1.62
N LEU A 20 -2.97 -7.64 -2.61
CA LEU A 20 -3.11 -7.11 -3.98
C LEU A 20 -4.36 -7.64 -4.67
N LEU A 21 -4.68 -8.93 -4.48
CA LEU A 21 -5.92 -9.51 -5.02
C LEU A 21 -7.17 -8.86 -4.40
N ILE A 22 -7.16 -8.58 -3.10
CA ILE A 22 -8.25 -7.84 -2.44
C ILE A 22 -8.36 -6.43 -3.02
N SER A 23 -7.24 -5.71 -3.20
CA SER A 23 -7.27 -4.39 -3.85
C SER A 23 -7.71 -4.44 -5.31
N LEU A 24 -7.43 -5.53 -6.04
CA LEU A 24 -7.92 -5.67 -7.41
C LEU A 24 -9.45 -5.70 -7.46
N ILE A 25 -10.11 -6.26 -6.43
CA ILE A 25 -11.58 -6.23 -6.33
C ILE A 25 -12.07 -4.78 -6.30
N THR A 26 -11.41 -3.86 -5.58
CA THR A 26 -11.86 -2.46 -5.51
C THR A 26 -11.67 -1.70 -6.83
N ILE A 27 -10.74 -2.15 -7.68
CA ILE A 27 -10.55 -1.62 -9.03
C ILE A 27 -11.61 -2.16 -9.99
N LEU A 28 -11.95 -3.45 -9.89
CA LEU A 28 -12.93 -4.11 -10.76
C LEU A 28 -14.39 -3.75 -10.38
N PHE A 29 -14.63 -3.46 -9.10
CA PHE A 29 -15.93 -3.13 -8.54
C PHE A 29 -15.80 -1.87 -7.65
N PRO A 30 -15.55 -0.70 -8.26
CA PRO A 30 -15.37 0.54 -7.50
C PRO A 30 -16.69 0.99 -6.86
N ASP A 31 -16.60 1.56 -5.66
CA ASP A 31 -17.70 2.26 -5.01
C ASP A 31 -17.68 3.75 -5.39
N THR A 32 -18.66 4.51 -4.90
CA THR A 32 -18.73 5.96 -5.04
C THR A 32 -17.47 6.59 -4.43
N PRO A 33 -16.72 7.41 -5.19
CA PRO A 33 -15.53 8.07 -4.67
C PRO A 33 -15.84 8.95 -3.46
N ASN A 34 -14.96 8.91 -2.46
CA ASN A 34 -15.02 9.79 -1.30
C ASN A 34 -14.70 11.25 -1.67
N ASP A 35 -15.10 12.18 -0.81
CA ASP A 35 -14.94 13.63 -1.05
C ASP A 35 -13.49 14.03 -1.37
N ASP A 36 -12.52 13.51 -0.62
CA ASP A 36 -11.10 13.82 -0.85
C ASP A 36 -10.60 13.32 -2.21
N ALA A 37 -11.20 12.26 -2.77
CA ALA A 37 -10.83 11.73 -4.08
C ALA A 37 -10.90 12.82 -5.15
N TYR A 38 -11.95 13.62 -5.15
CA TYR A 38 -12.13 14.68 -6.14
C TYR A 38 -11.04 15.75 -6.04
N VAL A 39 -10.61 16.11 -4.82
CA VAL A 39 -9.48 17.05 -4.61
C VAL A 39 -8.20 16.46 -5.19
N TYR A 40 -7.94 15.18 -4.92
CA TYR A 40 -6.72 14.53 -5.39
C TYR A 40 -6.68 14.39 -6.91
N ILE A 41 -7.77 13.95 -7.51
CA ILE A 41 -7.90 13.77 -8.96
C ILE A 41 -7.82 15.13 -9.66
N LYS A 42 -8.51 16.16 -9.14
CA LYS A 42 -8.46 17.49 -9.74
C LYS A 42 -7.05 18.09 -9.69
N THR A 43 -6.37 17.94 -8.56
CA THR A 43 -4.98 18.39 -8.41
C THR A 43 -4.04 17.62 -9.34
N ALA A 44 -4.31 16.34 -9.60
CA ALA A 44 -3.55 15.54 -10.56
C ALA A 44 -3.76 16.01 -12.01
N GLU A 45 -4.98 16.40 -12.40
CA GLU A 45 -5.25 17.04 -13.69
C GLU A 45 -4.48 18.35 -13.86
N ILE A 46 -4.51 19.22 -12.83
CA ILE A 46 -3.78 20.49 -12.83
C ILE A 46 -2.27 20.25 -12.97
N PHE A 47 -1.74 19.25 -12.27
CA PHE A 47 -0.33 18.86 -12.43
C PHE A 47 -0.01 18.45 -13.88
N LEU A 48 -0.85 17.64 -14.51
CA LEU A 48 -0.63 17.20 -15.88
C LEU A 48 -0.72 18.35 -16.90
N ALA A 49 -1.58 19.34 -16.64
CA ALA A 49 -1.80 20.48 -17.54
C ALA A 49 -0.78 21.62 -17.35
N GLU A 50 -0.46 21.95 -16.09
CA GLU A 50 0.23 23.19 -15.71
C GLU A 50 1.50 22.95 -14.86
N GLY A 51 1.75 21.69 -14.47
CA GLY A 51 2.94 21.29 -13.73
C GLY A 51 2.85 21.39 -12.21
N ALA A 52 3.97 21.10 -11.55
CA ALA A 52 4.04 20.96 -10.09
C ALA A 52 3.66 22.23 -9.31
N LEU A 53 4.09 23.41 -9.78
CA LEU A 53 3.83 24.66 -9.08
C LEU A 53 2.32 24.94 -8.98
N ALA A 54 1.59 24.79 -10.08
CA ALA A 54 0.13 24.98 -10.12
C ALA A 54 -0.60 23.96 -9.23
N ALA A 55 -0.13 22.71 -9.21
CA ALA A 55 -0.71 21.67 -8.34
C ALA A 55 -0.58 22.02 -6.85
N PHE A 56 0.60 22.48 -6.41
CA PHE A 56 0.81 22.90 -5.02
C PHE A 56 0.09 24.21 -4.66
N GLN A 57 -0.18 25.07 -5.63
CA GLN A 57 -1.02 26.26 -5.43
C GLN A 57 -2.50 25.89 -5.28
N ASN A 58 -2.99 24.89 -6.01
CA ASN A 58 -4.36 24.39 -5.87
C ASN A 58 -4.56 23.64 -4.55
N TYR A 59 -3.60 22.78 -4.19
CA TYR A 59 -3.65 21.99 -2.97
C TYR A 59 -2.26 21.83 -2.37
N ALA A 60 -2.06 22.38 -1.17
CA ALA A 60 -0.74 22.43 -0.52
C ALA A 60 -0.09 21.05 -0.30
N TRP A 61 -0.87 19.97 -0.28
CA TRP A 61 -0.37 18.60 -0.13
C TRP A 61 -0.49 17.77 -1.42
N ALA A 62 -0.14 18.37 -2.56
CA ALA A 62 -0.26 17.78 -3.89
C ALA A 62 0.60 16.52 -4.16
N SER A 63 1.50 16.11 -3.26
CA SER A 63 2.42 14.98 -3.50
C SER A 63 1.70 13.68 -3.88
N TYR A 64 0.57 13.37 -3.23
CA TYR A 64 -0.22 12.19 -3.56
C TYR A 64 -0.87 12.31 -4.95
N SER A 65 -1.43 13.47 -5.28
CA SER A 65 -1.97 13.78 -6.62
C SER A 65 -0.93 13.72 -7.73
N ILE A 66 0.29 14.20 -7.47
CA ILE A 66 1.41 14.13 -8.40
C ILE A 66 1.79 12.67 -8.64
N LEU A 67 1.82 11.83 -7.60
CA LEU A 67 2.05 10.39 -7.75
C LEU A 67 0.97 9.72 -8.60
N ILE A 68 -0.32 10.06 -8.37
CA ILE A 68 -1.45 9.62 -9.21
C ILE A 68 -1.22 9.99 -10.68
N ALA A 69 -0.87 11.24 -10.94
CA ALA A 69 -0.61 11.71 -12.29
C ALA A 69 0.54 10.94 -12.97
N PHE A 70 1.64 10.67 -12.27
CA PHE A 70 2.73 9.86 -12.83
C PHE A 70 2.27 8.44 -13.20
N PHE A 71 1.50 7.78 -12.34
CA PHE A 71 0.98 6.44 -12.64
C PHE A 71 -0.04 6.45 -13.78
N SER A 72 -0.80 7.53 -13.95
CA SER A 72 -1.74 7.65 -15.07
C SER A 72 -1.06 7.66 -16.44
N GLN A 73 0.21 8.06 -16.52
CA GLN A 73 1.00 8.02 -17.76
C GLN A 73 1.27 6.58 -18.26
N LEU A 74 1.01 5.56 -17.44
CA LEU A 74 1.05 4.15 -17.84
C LEU A 74 -0.21 3.71 -18.63
N GLY A 75 -1.12 4.65 -18.92
CA GLY A 75 -2.37 4.39 -19.65
C GLY A 75 -3.59 4.16 -18.76
N PHE A 76 -3.47 4.37 -17.45
CA PHE A 76 -4.58 4.26 -16.50
C PHE A 76 -5.40 5.57 -16.45
N SER A 77 -6.70 5.44 -16.17
CA SER A 77 -7.47 6.60 -15.69
C SER A 77 -6.90 7.11 -14.36
N LEU A 78 -7.11 8.40 -14.03
CA LEU A 78 -6.61 8.95 -12.77
C LEU A 78 -7.15 8.20 -11.54
N PHE A 79 -8.43 7.81 -11.56
CA PHE A 79 -9.02 7.00 -10.48
C PHE A 79 -8.38 5.62 -10.38
N THR A 80 -8.20 4.94 -11.51
CA THR A 80 -7.52 3.62 -11.52
C THR A 80 -6.08 3.75 -11.03
N ALA A 81 -5.35 4.79 -11.45
CA ALA A 81 -4.00 5.07 -10.97
C ALA A 81 -3.97 5.27 -9.44
N ALA A 82 -4.94 5.99 -8.88
CA ALA A 82 -5.06 6.18 -7.44
C ALA A 82 -5.30 4.87 -6.68
N PHE A 83 -6.20 4.02 -7.16
CA PHE A 83 -6.42 2.70 -6.56
C PHE A 83 -5.21 1.77 -6.70
N VAL A 84 -4.48 1.82 -7.82
CA VAL A 84 -3.24 1.08 -8.00
C VAL A 84 -2.18 1.53 -6.98
N ILE A 85 -2.01 2.84 -6.79
CA ILE A 85 -1.09 3.38 -5.78
C ILE A 85 -1.49 2.90 -4.37
N ASN A 86 -2.78 2.99 -4.03
CA ASN A 86 -3.26 2.50 -2.74
C ASN A 86 -3.00 1.01 -2.57
N ALA A 87 -3.22 0.20 -3.62
CA ALA A 87 -2.91 -1.23 -3.60
C ALA A 87 -1.43 -1.50 -3.29
N LEU A 88 -0.52 -0.73 -3.90
CA LEU A 88 0.92 -0.83 -3.62
C LEU A 88 1.25 -0.43 -2.19
N PHE A 89 0.63 0.62 -1.65
CA PHE A 89 0.82 0.99 -0.24
C PHE A 89 0.26 -0.07 0.72
N TYR A 90 -0.90 -0.67 0.45
CA TYR A 90 -1.42 -1.80 1.23
C TYR A 90 -0.49 -3.01 1.17
N ALA A 91 0.10 -3.31 0.02
CA ALA A 91 1.11 -4.37 -0.10
C ALA A 91 2.33 -4.08 0.77
N LEU A 92 2.85 -2.85 0.73
CA LEU A 92 3.98 -2.42 1.56
C LEU A 92 3.63 -2.46 3.05
N LEU A 93 2.43 -2.03 3.44
CA LEU A 93 1.92 -2.06 4.80
C LEU A 93 1.86 -3.50 5.34
N VAL A 94 1.24 -4.42 4.58
CA VAL A 94 1.17 -5.85 4.94
C VAL A 94 2.57 -6.46 5.05
N HIS A 95 3.44 -6.18 4.09
CA HIS A 95 4.82 -6.69 4.12
C HIS A 95 5.60 -6.20 5.34
N SER A 96 5.50 -4.91 5.63
CA SER A 96 6.22 -4.27 6.74
C SER A 96 5.72 -4.77 8.09
N PHE A 97 4.40 -4.85 8.27
CA PHE A 97 3.79 -5.41 9.48
C PHE A 97 4.27 -6.83 9.75
N LEU A 98 4.17 -7.73 8.76
CA LEU A 98 4.60 -9.11 8.94
C LEU A 98 6.11 -9.24 9.11
N SER A 99 6.89 -8.34 8.51
CA SER A 99 8.33 -8.34 8.74
C SER A 99 8.70 -7.89 10.15
N ILE A 100 7.97 -6.96 10.75
CA ILE A 100 8.14 -6.60 12.16
C ILE A 100 7.75 -7.79 13.06
N VAL A 101 6.61 -8.44 12.81
CA VAL A 101 6.18 -9.63 13.58
C VAL A 101 7.23 -10.73 13.51
N LYS A 102 7.80 -10.98 12.32
CA LYS A 102 8.87 -11.96 12.10
C LYS A 102 10.13 -11.68 12.92
N LEU A 103 10.44 -10.41 13.23
CA LEU A 103 11.57 -10.07 14.10
C LEU A 103 11.31 -10.41 15.57
N ILE A 104 10.03 -10.51 15.96
CA ILE A 104 9.62 -10.88 17.32
C ILE A 104 9.54 -12.41 17.44
N ASP A 105 8.88 -13.07 16.50
CA ASP A 105 8.71 -14.53 16.44
C ASP A 105 8.49 -15.00 14.98
N ASP A 106 9.38 -15.85 14.47
CA ASP A 106 9.32 -16.41 13.10
C ASP A 106 8.61 -17.79 13.04
N SER A 107 7.90 -18.17 14.10
CA SER A 107 7.10 -19.39 14.08
C SER A 107 5.97 -19.26 13.07
N ARG A 108 5.75 -20.34 12.31
CA ARG A 108 4.75 -20.38 11.25
C ARG A 108 3.34 -20.04 11.75
N GLN A 109 3.01 -20.44 12.98
CA GLN A 109 1.69 -20.18 13.58
C GLN A 109 1.48 -18.69 13.83
N VAL A 110 2.45 -18.01 14.46
CA VAL A 110 2.37 -16.56 14.72
C VAL A 110 2.29 -15.78 13.42
N MET A 111 3.10 -16.15 12.42
CA MET A 111 3.08 -15.50 11.10
C MET A 111 1.74 -15.67 10.37
N LEU A 112 1.12 -16.86 10.45
CA LEU A 112 -0.21 -17.08 9.87
C LEU A 112 -1.29 -16.26 10.59
N LEU A 113 -1.27 -16.23 11.92
CA LEU A 113 -2.22 -15.44 12.71
C LEU A 113 -2.06 -13.95 12.41
N ALA A 114 -0.82 -13.44 12.35
CA ALA A 114 -0.53 -12.06 12.00
C ALA A 114 -1.03 -11.71 10.58
N ALA A 115 -0.82 -12.60 9.60
CA ALA A 115 -1.32 -12.42 8.25
C ALA A 115 -2.85 -12.35 8.21
N LEU A 116 -3.53 -13.25 8.93
CA LEU A 116 -4.98 -13.21 9.06
C LEU A 116 -5.45 -11.91 9.71
N CYS A 117 -4.82 -11.48 10.81
CA CYS A 117 -5.17 -10.25 11.51
C CYS A 117 -5.14 -9.03 10.58
N ILE A 118 -4.06 -8.83 9.82
CA ILE A 118 -3.94 -7.63 8.98
C ILE A 118 -4.78 -7.72 7.70
N LEU A 119 -4.93 -8.90 7.10
CA LEU A 119 -5.70 -9.09 5.87
C LEU A 119 -7.21 -9.04 6.10
N LEU A 120 -7.68 -9.48 7.28
CA LEU A 120 -9.09 -9.51 7.63
C LEU A 120 -9.53 -8.30 8.48
N TYR A 121 -8.63 -7.36 8.78
CA TYR A 121 -8.97 -6.19 9.58
C TYR A 121 -10.01 -5.31 8.85
N PRO A 122 -11.25 -5.18 9.37
CA PRO A 122 -12.37 -4.61 8.61
C PRO A 122 -12.10 -3.19 8.12
N GLN A 123 -11.64 -2.32 9.03
CA GLN A 123 -11.40 -0.91 8.71
C GLN A 123 -10.40 -0.71 7.58
N LEU A 124 -9.32 -1.51 7.53
CA LEU A 124 -8.33 -1.41 6.46
C LEU A 124 -8.94 -1.81 5.11
N ASN A 125 -9.83 -2.80 5.10
CA ASN A 125 -10.49 -3.25 3.87
C ASN A 125 -11.57 -2.28 3.39
N GLU A 126 -12.31 -1.63 4.29
CA GLU A 126 -13.23 -0.54 3.95
C GLU A 126 -12.47 0.63 3.31
N TYR A 127 -11.32 1.00 3.87
CA TYR A 127 -10.49 2.08 3.33
C TYR A 127 -9.89 1.80 1.94
N ARG A 128 -9.89 0.55 1.45
CA ARG A 128 -9.39 0.23 0.09
C ARG A 128 -10.26 0.82 -1.01
N TYR A 129 -11.51 1.15 -0.72
CA TYR A 129 -12.42 1.83 -1.64
C TYR A 129 -12.23 3.35 -1.64
N LEU A 130 -11.43 3.88 -0.71
CA LEU A 130 -11.17 5.31 -0.61
C LEU A 130 -9.89 5.69 -1.36
N VAL A 131 -9.92 6.87 -1.96
CA VAL A 131 -8.74 7.56 -2.49
C VAL A 131 -8.28 8.54 -1.42
N ILE A 132 -7.41 8.05 -0.53
CA ILE A 132 -6.83 8.81 0.58
C ILE A 132 -5.32 8.62 0.63
N ARG A 133 -4.59 9.66 1.05
CA ARG A 133 -3.13 9.62 1.20
C ARG A 133 -2.66 8.84 2.44
N ASP A 134 -3.56 8.65 3.41
CA ASP A 134 -3.29 8.11 4.74
C ASP A 134 -2.72 6.69 4.69
N VAL A 135 -3.16 5.88 3.73
CA VAL A 135 -2.61 4.53 3.50
C VAL A 135 -1.10 4.59 3.20
N GLY A 136 -0.68 5.59 2.42
CA GLY A 136 0.74 5.82 2.14
C GLY A 136 1.51 6.22 3.39
N PHE A 137 0.92 7.07 4.24
CA PHE A 137 1.51 7.42 5.53
C PHE A 137 1.70 6.20 6.42
N TRP A 138 0.66 5.38 6.64
CA TRP A 138 0.75 4.18 7.47
C TRP A 138 1.77 3.17 6.94
N ALA A 139 1.77 2.93 5.64
CA ALA A 139 2.69 1.99 4.98
C ALA A 139 4.15 2.42 5.17
N LEU A 140 4.45 3.69 4.89
CA LEU A 140 5.81 4.23 5.00
C LEU A 140 6.25 4.34 6.46
N SER A 141 5.34 4.68 7.39
CA SER A 141 5.65 4.67 8.83
C SER A 141 6.03 3.28 9.32
N LEU A 142 5.24 2.24 9.01
CA LEU A 142 5.58 0.87 9.38
C LEU A 142 6.86 0.36 8.69
N PHE A 143 7.05 0.71 7.42
CA PHE A 143 8.28 0.37 6.70
C PHE A 143 9.50 1.00 7.38
N SER A 144 9.43 2.29 7.72
CA SER A 144 10.52 3.00 8.41
C SER A 144 10.84 2.40 9.77
N LEU A 145 9.81 2.03 10.56
CA LEU A 145 9.97 1.34 11.84
C LEU A 145 10.65 0.00 11.65
N TRP A 146 10.24 -0.80 10.66
CA TRP A 146 10.88 -2.07 10.34
C TRP A 146 12.38 -1.89 10.02
N GLN A 147 12.73 -0.91 9.18
CA GLN A 147 14.14 -0.63 8.85
C GLN A 147 14.95 -0.19 10.08
N LEU A 148 14.34 0.61 10.97
CA LEU A 148 14.99 1.02 12.23
C LEU A 148 15.26 -0.18 13.15
N LEU A 149 14.32 -1.10 13.28
CA LEU A 149 14.50 -2.32 14.07
C LEU A 149 15.63 -3.19 13.51
N LEU A 150 15.65 -3.41 12.19
CA LEU A 150 16.73 -4.15 11.51
C LEU A 150 18.10 -3.52 11.75
N TYR A 151 18.18 -2.19 11.62
CA TYR A 151 19.41 -1.45 11.85
C TYR A 151 19.93 -1.63 13.27
N ASN A 152 19.05 -1.58 14.27
CA ASN A 152 19.43 -1.78 15.67
C ASN A 152 19.89 -3.21 15.95
N MET A 153 19.25 -4.21 15.34
CA MET A 153 19.66 -5.62 15.48
C MET A 153 21.03 -5.91 14.87
N ASN A 154 21.36 -5.27 13.73
CA ASN A 154 22.66 -5.46 13.07
C ASN A 154 23.83 -4.78 13.81
N ARG A 155 23.55 -3.95 14.82
CA ARG A 155 24.55 -3.25 15.64
C ARG A 155 24.82 -3.93 16.99
N ALA A 156 23.93 -4.84 17.40
CA ALA A 156 24.07 -5.63 18.63
C ALA A 156 24.91 -6.89 18.38
#